data_AF-A0A942BCT1-F1
#
_entry.id   AF-A0A942BCT1-F1
#
_cell.length_a   1.000
_cell.length_b   1.000
_cell.length_c   1.000
_cell.angle_alpha   90.00
_cell.angle_beta   90.00
_cell.angle_gamma   90.00
#
_symmetry.space_group_name_H-M   'P 1'
#
loop_
_entity.id
_entity.type
_entity.pdbx_description
1 polymer ?
#
loop_
_entity_poly.entity_id
_entity_poly.type
_entity_poly.pdbx_seq_one_letter_code
_entity_poly.pdbx_strand_id
1 'polypeptide(L)'
;KGLADTALRTADAGYLTRRLVDVSQDVIIKTRDCGTTDGILAVRLVSEGKIIETIGDRAYSRISAKDVSDPDTGEALIAFGDLLTKVQCGLLDAIDERYVRDVEAAGGDEDAIAKAQEKYIAAGFETDEHGRMGMKVRSPITCELEIGICANCYGIDLASHKIVEDGVAVGIIAAQSIG
;
A
#
# COMPACT_ATOMS: atom_id res chain seq x y z
N LYS A 1 27.23 18.94 -25.39
CA LYS A 1 27.17 18.03 -24.22
C LYS A 1 25.71 17.77 -23.85
N GLY A 2 24.93 18.78 -23.46
CA GLY A 2 23.50 18.59 -23.12
C GLY A 2 22.60 17.91 -24.16
N LEU A 3 22.66 18.27 -25.45
CA LEU A 3 21.80 17.67 -26.49
C LEU A 3 22.06 16.18 -26.72
N ALA A 4 23.32 15.74 -26.60
CA ALA A 4 23.71 14.35 -26.76
C ALA A 4 23.31 13.51 -25.53
N ASP A 5 23.48 14.06 -24.33
CA ASP A 5 23.06 13.40 -23.08
C ASP A 5 21.53 13.26 -23.01
N THR A 6 20.78 14.26 -23.47
CA THR A 6 19.32 14.17 -23.58
C THR A 6 18.90 13.08 -24.57
N ALA A 7 19.52 13.02 -25.75
CA ALA A 7 19.21 11.99 -26.75
C ALA A 7 19.50 10.57 -26.24
N LEU A 8 20.61 10.40 -25.50
CA LEU A 8 20.96 9.11 -24.89
C LEU A 8 19.93 8.70 -23.83
N ARG A 9 19.55 9.63 -22.93
CA ARG A 9 18.54 9.37 -21.89
C ARG A 9 17.17 9.02 -22.46
N THR A 10 16.77 9.64 -23.56
CA THR A 10 15.51 9.29 -24.25
C THR A 10 15.55 7.86 -24.79
N ALA A 11 16.69 7.44 -25.35
CA ALA A 11 16.86 6.06 -25.84
C ALA A 11 16.80 5.05 -24.69
N ASP A 12 17.44 5.34 -23.56
CA ASP A 12 17.44 4.49 -22.37
C ASP A 12 16.04 4.35 -21.76
N ALA A 13 15.29 5.45 -21.64
CA ALA A 13 13.90 5.44 -21.14
C ALA A 13 12.96 4.62 -22.05
N GLY A 14 13.07 4.81 -23.37
CA GLY A 14 12.27 4.02 -24.34
C GLY A 14 12.61 2.53 -24.29
N TYR A 15 13.89 2.18 -24.10
CA TYR A 15 14.32 0.80 -23.95
C TYR A 15 13.81 0.17 -22.65
N LEU A 16 13.86 0.90 -21.54
CA LEU A 16 13.31 0.48 -20.25
C LEU A 16 11.80 0.21 -20.37
N THR A 17 11.05 1.16 -20.92
CA THR A 17 9.60 1.04 -21.10
C THR A 17 9.25 -0.21 -21.91
N ARG A 18 9.94 -0.45 -23.02
CA ARG A 18 9.75 -1.65 -23.84
C ARG A 18 9.97 -2.93 -23.04
N ARG A 19 11.06 -3.01 -22.28
CA ARG A 19 11.35 -4.19 -21.44
C ARG A 19 10.32 -4.39 -20.35
N LEU A 20 9.83 -3.32 -19.72
CA LEU A 20 8.78 -3.39 -18.71
C LEU A 20 7.47 -3.93 -19.32
N VAL A 21 7.10 -3.47 -20.52
CA VAL A 21 5.93 -3.97 -21.24
C VAL A 21 6.09 -5.46 -21.59
N ASP A 22 7.24 -5.86 -22.13
CA ASP A 22 7.51 -7.26 -22.50
C ASP A 22 7.36 -8.21 -21.31
N VAL A 23 7.74 -7.79 -20.10
CA VAL A 23 7.63 -8.60 -18.87
C VAL A 23 6.22 -8.60 -18.27
N SER A 24 5.43 -7.55 -18.49
CA SER A 24 4.15 -7.33 -17.81
C SER A 24 2.92 -7.48 -18.70
N GLN A 25 3.08 -7.77 -19.99
CA GLN A 25 1.98 -7.85 -20.97
C GLN A 25 0.85 -8.81 -20.57
N ASP A 26 1.15 -9.86 -19.80
CA ASP A 26 0.18 -10.87 -19.36
C ASP A 26 -0.48 -10.54 -18.01
N VAL A 27 -0.09 -9.43 -17.37
CA VAL A 27 -0.70 -8.95 -16.11
C VAL A 27 -1.98 -8.20 -16.43
N ILE A 28 -3.08 -8.94 -16.45
CA ILE A 28 -4.43 -8.48 -16.77
C ILE A 28 -5.36 -8.80 -15.60
N ILE A 29 -6.36 -7.96 -15.35
CA ILE A 29 -7.42 -8.27 -14.38
C ILE A 29 -8.27 -9.44 -14.89
N LYS A 30 -8.30 -10.55 -14.17
CA LYS A 30 -9.01 -11.77 -14.60
C LYS A 30 -10.34 -12.03 -13.89
N THR A 31 -10.44 -11.58 -12.65
CA THR A 31 -11.61 -11.81 -11.80
C THR A 31 -11.69 -10.72 -10.75
N ARG A 32 -12.84 -10.60 -10.11
CA ARG A 32 -13.06 -9.65 -9.01
C ARG A 32 -12.23 -9.97 -7.78
N ASP A 33 -12.21 -11.24 -7.36
CA ASP A 33 -11.54 -11.64 -6.12
C ASP A 33 -10.89 -13.03 -6.27
N CYS A 34 -9.64 -13.16 -5.82
CA CYS A 34 -8.94 -14.45 -5.73
C CYS A 34 -9.11 -15.16 -4.38
N GLY A 35 -9.71 -14.50 -3.38
CA GLY A 35 -9.92 -15.05 -2.05
C GLY A 35 -8.74 -14.89 -1.08
N THR A 36 -7.59 -14.35 -1.53
CA THR A 36 -6.44 -14.17 -0.62
C THR A 36 -6.81 -13.33 0.60
N THR A 37 -6.45 -13.85 1.77
CA THR A 37 -6.46 -13.11 3.04
C THR A 37 -5.10 -12.50 3.34
N ASP A 38 -4.13 -12.69 2.45
CA ASP A 38 -2.78 -12.18 2.62
C ASP A 38 -2.60 -10.83 1.90
N GLY A 39 -1.57 -10.11 2.32
CA GLY A 39 -1.36 -8.73 1.94
C GLY A 39 0.02 -8.24 2.34
N ILE A 40 0.36 -7.04 1.89
CA ILE A 40 1.58 -6.36 2.33
C ILE A 40 1.25 -5.43 3.49
N LEU A 41 2.25 -5.17 4.33
CA LEU A 41 2.14 -4.19 5.39
C LEU A 41 2.41 -2.78 4.81
N ALA A 42 1.36 -1.95 4.76
CA ALA A 42 1.49 -0.53 4.45
C ALA A 42 1.92 0.21 5.73
N VAL A 43 3.18 0.64 5.77
CA VAL A 43 3.77 1.47 6.84
C VAL A 43 4.16 2.83 6.27
N ARG A 44 4.20 3.87 7.10
CA ARG A 44 4.74 5.17 6.65
C ARG A 44 6.18 5.04 6.12
N LEU A 45 6.51 5.78 5.06
CA LEU A 45 7.86 5.81 4.49
C LEU A 45 8.62 7.03 5.02
N VAL A 46 9.75 6.78 5.67
CA VAL A 46 10.65 7.82 6.18
C VAL A 46 12.01 7.67 5.52
N SER A 47 12.54 8.76 4.98
CA SER A 47 13.88 8.83 4.41
C SER A 47 14.57 10.11 4.88
N GLU A 48 15.82 9.99 5.33
CA GLU A 48 16.62 11.12 5.85
C GLU A 48 15.90 11.95 6.93
N GLY A 49 15.14 11.28 7.80
CA GLY A 49 14.36 11.92 8.88
C GLY A 49 13.11 12.68 8.41
N LYS A 50 12.76 12.61 7.12
CA LYS A 50 11.55 13.21 6.56
C LYS A 50 10.56 12.13 6.19
N ILE A 51 9.29 12.40 6.48
CA ILE A 51 8.18 11.56 6.01
C ILE A 51 8.03 11.83 4.50
N ILE A 52 8.23 10.79 3.70
CA ILE A 52 8.06 10.83 2.24
C ILE A 52 6.62 10.51 1.87
N GLU A 53 6.05 9.48 2.51
CA GLU A 53 4.65 9.07 2.34
C GLU A 53 4.08 8.66 3.71
N THR A 54 2.83 9.03 3.97
CA THR A 54 2.12 8.58 5.18
C THR A 54 1.64 7.13 5.04
N ILE A 55 1.09 6.56 6.11
CA ILE A 55 0.43 5.25 6.04
C ILE A 55 -0.80 5.31 5.12
N GLY A 56 -1.57 6.39 5.20
CA GLY A 56 -2.75 6.66 4.40
C GLY A 56 -2.43 6.79 2.92
N ASP A 57 -1.34 7.49 2.55
CA ASP A 57 -0.89 7.62 1.15
C ASP A 57 -0.58 6.24 0.54
N ARG A 58 0.13 5.38 1.28
CA ARG A 58 0.52 4.06 0.80
C ARG A 58 -0.63 3.04 0.79
N ALA A 59 -1.60 3.22 1.68
CA ALA A 59 -2.78 2.37 1.79
C ALA A 59 -3.91 2.80 0.86
N TYR A 60 -3.95 4.07 0.45
CA TYR A 60 -4.95 4.61 -0.47
C TYR A 60 -5.06 3.73 -1.71
N SER A 61 -6.27 3.64 -2.27
CA SER A 61 -6.59 2.90 -3.49
C SER A 61 -6.60 1.37 -3.35
N ARG A 62 -6.24 0.83 -2.18
CA ARG A 62 -6.16 -0.62 -1.92
C ARG A 62 -7.35 -1.12 -1.11
N ILE A 63 -7.45 -2.44 -1.03
CA ILE A 63 -8.46 -3.11 -0.20
C ILE A 63 -7.81 -3.64 1.08
N SER A 64 -8.52 -3.48 2.20
CA SER A 64 -8.05 -3.98 3.49
C SER A 64 -7.95 -5.51 3.50
N ALA A 65 -6.86 -6.03 4.04
CA ALA A 65 -6.67 -7.46 4.27
C ALA A 65 -6.96 -7.88 5.72
N LYS A 66 -7.40 -6.95 6.59
CA LYS A 66 -7.68 -7.19 8.00
C LYS A 66 -8.70 -6.20 8.55
N ASP A 67 -9.41 -6.59 9.61
CA ASP A 67 -10.25 -5.66 10.36
C ASP A 67 -9.39 -4.73 11.21
N VAL A 68 -9.73 -3.44 11.24
CA VAL A 68 -9.07 -2.42 12.05
C VAL A 68 -10.11 -1.59 12.80
N SER A 69 -9.87 -1.42 14.09
CA SER A 69 -10.67 -0.60 15.00
C SER A 69 -9.87 0.56 15.56
N ASP A 70 -10.54 1.53 16.16
CA ASP A 70 -9.88 2.60 16.90
C ASP A 70 -9.26 2.02 18.20
N PRO A 71 -7.96 2.26 18.46
CA PRO A 71 -7.28 1.72 19.65
C PRO A 71 -7.76 2.29 21.00
N ASP A 72 -8.40 3.46 21.00
CA ASP A 72 -8.89 4.13 22.22
C ASP A 72 -10.37 3.83 22.48
N THR A 73 -11.20 3.86 21.44
CA THR A 73 -12.65 3.71 21.57
C THR A 73 -13.14 2.28 21.30
N GLY A 74 -12.35 1.48 20.57
CA GLY A 74 -12.76 0.16 20.09
C GLY A 74 -13.79 0.18 18.96
N GLU A 75 -14.09 1.36 18.39
CA GLU A 75 -15.02 1.48 17.27
C GLU A 75 -14.42 0.87 16.00
N ALA A 76 -15.20 0.04 15.28
CA ALA A 76 -14.74 -0.54 14.03
C ALA A 76 -14.62 0.54 12.94
N LEU A 77 -13.41 0.72 12.40
CA LEU A 77 -13.12 1.76 11.41
C LEU A 77 -13.09 1.21 9.99
N ILE A 78 -12.47 0.04 9.82
CA ILE A 78 -12.22 -0.58 8.51
C ILE A 78 -12.43 -2.08 8.66
N ALA A 79 -13.31 -2.65 7.84
CA ALA A 79 -13.52 -4.08 7.79
C ALA A 79 -12.61 -4.75 6.74
N PHE A 80 -12.39 -6.05 6.90
CA PHE A 80 -11.79 -6.90 5.88
C PHE A 80 -12.53 -6.75 4.55
N GLY A 81 -11.79 -6.50 3.47
CA GLY A 81 -12.38 -6.32 2.15
C GLY A 81 -12.87 -4.90 1.85
N ASP A 82 -12.79 -3.97 2.79
CA ASP A 82 -13.15 -2.57 2.53
C ASP A 82 -12.14 -1.89 1.61
N LEU A 83 -12.67 -1.07 0.69
CA LEU A 83 -11.86 -0.17 -0.12
C LEU A 83 -11.39 1.02 0.72
N LEU A 84 -10.09 1.27 0.73
CA LEU A 84 -9.46 2.38 1.43
C LEU A 84 -9.58 3.66 0.62
N THR A 85 -10.59 4.46 0.95
CA THR A 85 -10.79 5.79 0.38
C THR A 85 -10.04 6.86 1.19
N LYS A 86 -10.07 8.11 0.72
CA LYS A 86 -9.45 9.24 1.42
C LYS A 86 -9.92 9.39 2.87
N VAL A 87 -11.17 9.01 3.17
CA VAL A 87 -11.72 9.09 4.53
C VAL A 87 -11.02 8.09 5.44
N GLN A 88 -10.97 6.81 5.06
CA GLN A 88 -10.26 5.79 5.83
C GLN A 88 -8.76 6.12 5.95
N CYS A 89 -8.13 6.58 4.87
CA CYS A 89 -6.71 6.97 4.89
C CYS A 89 -6.43 8.10 5.88
N GLY A 90 -7.29 9.13 5.93
CA GLY A 90 -7.14 10.21 6.92
C GLY A 90 -7.29 9.75 8.36
N LEU A 91 -8.16 8.76 8.61
CA LEU A 91 -8.28 8.13 9.93
C LEU A 91 -7.02 7.34 10.29
N LEU A 92 -6.47 6.57 9.34
CA LEU A 92 -5.22 5.83 9.54
C LEU A 92 -4.05 6.76 9.87
N ASP A 93 -3.92 7.88 9.17
CA ASP A 93 -2.89 8.89 9.43
C ASP A 93 -3.03 9.49 10.83
N ALA A 94 -4.25 9.82 11.24
CA ALA A 94 -4.51 10.34 12.58
C ALA A 94 -4.20 9.31 13.68
N ILE A 95 -4.36 8.01 13.42
CA ILE A 95 -3.99 6.94 14.37
C ILE A 95 -2.47 6.76 14.41
N ASP A 96 -1.79 6.82 13.26
CA ASP A 96 -0.33 6.72 13.18
C ASP A 96 0.36 7.87 13.92
N GLU A 97 -0.17 9.09 13.83
CA GLU A 97 0.31 10.22 14.64
C GLU A 97 0.08 10.05 16.14
N ARG A 98 -0.96 9.31 16.55
CA ARG A 98 -1.14 8.94 17.97
C ARG A 98 -0.14 7.88 18.39
N TYR A 99 0.04 6.84 17.58
CA TYR A 99 1.02 5.78 17.82
C TYR A 99 2.42 6.34 18.01
N VAL A 100 2.88 7.24 17.13
CA VAL A 100 4.20 7.86 17.25
C VAL A 100 4.34 8.63 18.56
N ARG A 101 3.32 9.39 18.96
CA ARG A 101 3.34 10.12 20.24
C ARG A 101 3.39 9.19 21.45
N ASP A 102 2.65 8.08 21.43
CA ASP A 102 2.65 7.10 22.50
C ASP A 102 4.03 6.41 22.62
N VAL A 103 4.66 6.08 21.49
CA VAL A 103 6.00 5.49 21.45
C VAL A 103 7.09 6.49 21.87
N GLU A 104 6.98 7.75 21.44
CA GLU A 104 7.90 8.82 21.88
C GLU A 104 7.78 9.09 23.38
N ALA A 105 6.54 9.08 23.93
CA ALA A 105 6.29 9.25 25.35
C ALA A 105 6.84 8.10 26.21
N ALA A 106 6.96 6.90 25.64
CA ALA A 106 7.59 5.76 26.29
C ALA A 106 9.11 5.91 26.46
N GLY A 107 9.75 6.88 25.80
CA GLY A 107 11.11 7.33 26.14
C GLY A 107 12.22 6.28 25.94
N GLY A 108 12.02 5.30 25.06
CA GLY A 108 13.01 4.24 24.79
C GLY A 108 12.99 3.07 25.79
N ASP A 109 12.05 3.06 26.74
CA ASP A 109 11.79 1.91 27.60
C ASP A 109 11.09 0.81 26.78
N GLU A 110 11.78 -0.32 26.55
CA GLU A 110 11.28 -1.44 25.75
C GLU A 110 9.96 -2.00 26.29
N ASP A 111 9.79 -2.04 27.61
CA ASP A 111 8.56 -2.54 28.25
C ASP A 111 7.39 -1.58 28.03
N ALA A 112 7.65 -0.28 28.03
CA ALA A 112 6.64 0.75 27.78
C ALA A 112 6.24 0.80 26.29
N ILE A 113 7.21 0.63 25.38
CA ILE A 113 6.97 0.54 23.93
C ILE A 113 6.14 -0.71 23.61
N ALA A 114 6.47 -1.86 24.19
CA ALA A 114 5.72 -3.09 23.98
C ALA A 114 4.25 -2.95 24.42
N LYS A 115 3.99 -2.30 25.57
CA LYS A 115 2.63 -2.01 26.03
C LYS A 115 1.89 -1.04 25.12
N ALA A 116 2.57 -0.01 24.62
CA ALA A 116 2.00 0.89 23.64
C ALA A 116 1.60 0.09 22.38
N GLN A 117 2.50 -0.74 21.85
CA GLN A 117 2.26 -1.56 20.66
C GLN A 117 1.12 -2.57 20.85
N GLU A 118 1.02 -3.22 22.00
CA GLU A 118 -0.01 -4.23 22.29
C GLU A 118 -1.43 -3.67 22.08
N LYS A 119 -1.65 -2.42 22.48
CA LYS A 119 -2.92 -1.70 22.27
C LYS A 119 -3.28 -1.58 20.78
N TYR A 120 -2.32 -1.20 19.93
CA TYR A 120 -2.56 -1.03 18.49
C TYR A 120 -2.63 -2.38 17.77
N ILE A 121 -1.86 -3.38 18.21
CA ILE A 121 -1.93 -4.75 17.67
C ILE A 121 -3.31 -5.37 17.94
N ALA A 122 -3.85 -5.16 19.15
CA ALA A 122 -5.20 -5.59 19.49
C ALA A 122 -6.28 -4.91 18.63
N ALA A 123 -6.01 -3.69 18.15
CA ALA A 123 -6.89 -2.95 17.25
C ALA A 123 -6.73 -3.34 15.77
N GLY A 124 -5.90 -4.32 15.45
CA GLY A 124 -5.73 -4.87 14.10
C GLY A 124 -4.49 -4.38 13.34
N PHE A 125 -3.73 -3.43 13.88
CA PHE A 125 -2.48 -2.97 13.28
C PHE A 125 -1.34 -3.99 13.47
N GLU A 126 -0.28 -3.83 12.69
CA GLU A 126 0.95 -4.61 12.80
C GLU A 126 2.15 -3.66 12.77
N THR A 127 3.25 -4.05 13.42
CA THR A 127 4.48 -3.26 13.43
C THR A 127 5.52 -3.89 12.53
N ASP A 128 6.28 -3.07 11.80
CA ASP A 128 7.44 -3.56 11.06
C ASP A 128 8.68 -3.76 11.95
N GLU A 129 9.76 -4.26 11.35
CA GLU A 129 11.05 -4.48 12.00
C GLU A 129 11.70 -3.21 12.57
N HIS A 130 11.22 -2.02 12.18
CA HIS A 130 11.67 -0.72 12.66
C HIS A 130 10.71 -0.13 13.72
N GLY A 131 9.71 -0.89 14.17
CA GLY A 131 8.72 -0.45 15.15
C GLY A 131 7.72 0.57 14.62
N ARG A 132 7.57 0.71 13.29
CA ARG A 132 6.55 1.57 12.68
C ARG A 132 5.24 0.81 12.58
N MET A 133 4.14 1.47 12.92
CA MET A 133 2.81 0.92 12.76
C MET A 133 2.43 0.85 11.27
N GLY A 134 1.70 -0.20 10.92
CA GLY A 134 1.19 -0.44 9.59
C GLY A 134 -0.15 -1.16 9.58
N MET A 135 -0.81 -1.09 8.44
CA MET A 135 -2.05 -1.81 8.13
C MET A 135 -1.78 -2.84 7.04
N LYS A 136 -2.36 -4.04 7.17
CA LYS A 136 -2.27 -5.06 6.14
C LYS A 136 -3.28 -4.77 5.02
N VAL A 137 -2.77 -4.61 3.80
CA VAL A 137 -3.58 -4.31 2.60
C VAL A 137 -3.32 -5.37 1.53
N ARG A 138 -4.35 -5.69 0.75
CA ARG A 138 -4.22 -6.58 -0.40
C ARG A 138 -3.28 -5.97 -1.43
N SER A 139 -2.58 -6.83 -2.16
CA SER A 139 -1.54 -6.42 -3.09
C SER A 139 -1.47 -7.37 -4.28
N PRO A 140 -1.06 -6.91 -5.47
CA PRO A 140 -0.82 -7.78 -6.61
C PRO A 140 0.17 -8.91 -6.32
N ILE A 141 1.17 -8.66 -5.45
CA ILE A 141 2.22 -9.63 -5.12
C ILE A 141 1.74 -10.81 -4.27
N THR A 142 0.64 -10.63 -3.52
CA THR A 142 0.04 -11.67 -2.67
C THR A 142 -1.20 -12.29 -3.33
N CYS A 143 -1.44 -12.00 -4.61
CA CYS A 143 -2.59 -12.51 -5.34
C CYS A 143 -2.43 -14.02 -5.61
N GLU A 144 -3.47 -14.80 -5.31
CA GLU A 144 -3.46 -16.26 -5.49
C GLU A 144 -3.86 -16.73 -6.91
N LEU A 145 -4.07 -15.82 -7.86
CA LEU A 145 -4.33 -16.23 -9.25
C LEU A 145 -3.06 -16.77 -9.90
N GLU A 146 -3.19 -17.87 -10.64
CA GLU A 146 -2.09 -18.48 -11.39
C GLU A 146 -1.60 -17.59 -12.54
N ILE A 147 -2.53 -16.90 -13.22
CA ILE A 147 -2.23 -16.00 -14.34
C ILE A 147 -3.04 -14.71 -14.18
N GLY A 148 -2.37 -13.57 -14.29
CA GLY A 148 -2.96 -12.25 -14.09
C GLY A 148 -3.17 -11.93 -12.61
N ILE A 149 -4.02 -10.95 -12.31
CA ILE A 149 -4.34 -10.55 -10.93
C ILE A 149 -5.85 -10.30 -10.78
N CYS A 150 -6.37 -10.38 -9.55
CA CYS A 150 -7.75 -10.02 -9.29
C CYS A 150 -7.91 -8.50 -9.05
N ALA A 151 -9.11 -7.98 -9.28
CA ALA A 151 -9.43 -6.58 -9.05
C ALA A 151 -9.21 -6.18 -7.59
N ASN A 152 -9.52 -7.07 -6.64
CA ASN A 152 -9.38 -6.77 -5.22
C ASN A 152 -7.92 -6.69 -4.73
N CYS A 153 -7.01 -7.42 -5.36
CA CYS A 153 -5.57 -7.33 -5.08
C CYS A 153 -4.93 -6.12 -5.75
N TYR A 154 -5.48 -5.67 -6.89
CA TYR A 154 -5.02 -4.46 -7.59
C TYR A 154 -5.51 -3.18 -6.91
N GLY A 155 -6.81 -3.11 -6.62
CA GLY A 155 -7.47 -1.93 -6.08
C GLY A 155 -8.24 -1.14 -7.13
N ILE A 156 -8.15 0.19 -7.07
CA ILE A 156 -8.86 1.08 -8.00
C ILE A 156 -8.01 1.45 -9.22
N ASP A 157 -8.70 1.69 -10.32
CA ASP A 157 -8.15 2.47 -11.41
C ASP A 157 -8.09 3.95 -11.02
N LEU A 158 -6.87 4.53 -11.08
CA LEU A 158 -6.61 5.91 -10.68
C LEU A 158 -7.24 6.94 -11.64
N ALA A 159 -7.56 6.57 -12.88
CA ALA A 159 -8.22 7.46 -13.82
C ALA A 159 -9.73 7.61 -13.54
N SER A 160 -10.39 6.50 -13.19
CA SER A 160 -11.84 6.48 -12.93
C SER A 160 -12.22 6.58 -11.45
N HIS A 161 -11.27 6.38 -10.54
CA HIS A 161 -11.49 6.27 -9.09
C HIS A 161 -12.49 5.18 -8.68
N LYS A 162 -12.61 4.13 -9.49
CA LYS A 162 -13.45 2.96 -9.23
C LYS A 162 -12.58 1.71 -9.20
N ILE A 163 -13.10 0.65 -8.59
CA ILE A 163 -12.46 -0.67 -8.66
C ILE A 163 -12.23 -1.03 -10.13
N VAL A 164 -11.04 -1.53 -10.43
CA VAL A 164 -10.64 -1.88 -11.79
C VAL A 164 -11.57 -2.95 -12.37
N GLU A 165 -11.89 -2.82 -13.65
CA GLU A 165 -12.77 -3.75 -14.36
C GLU A 165 -12.00 -4.98 -14.88
N ASP A 166 -12.73 -6.08 -15.06
CA ASP A 166 -12.18 -7.31 -15.65
C ASP A 166 -11.71 -7.04 -17.09
N GLY A 167 -10.57 -7.62 -17.45
CA GLY A 167 -9.95 -7.48 -18.78
C GLY A 167 -9.02 -6.27 -18.94
N VAL A 168 -8.90 -5.39 -17.95
CA VAL A 168 -7.97 -4.24 -18.02
C VAL A 168 -6.51 -4.74 -17.97
N ALA A 169 -5.71 -4.30 -18.94
CA ALA A 169 -4.29 -4.64 -19.08
C ALA A 169 -3.40 -3.79 -18.16
N VAL A 170 -3.56 -3.98 -16.85
CA VAL A 170 -2.88 -3.20 -15.80
C VAL A 170 -1.34 -3.31 -15.84
N GLY A 171 -0.78 -4.40 -16.36
CA GLY A 171 0.67 -4.54 -16.56
C GLY A 171 1.22 -3.52 -17.54
N ILE A 172 0.57 -3.35 -18.69
CA ILE A 172 0.94 -2.35 -19.70
C ILE A 172 0.81 -0.94 -19.12
N ILE A 173 -0.29 -0.67 -18.41
CA ILE A 173 -0.52 0.65 -17.76
C ILE A 173 0.59 0.95 -16.75
N ALA A 174 0.95 -0.03 -15.91
CA ALA A 174 2.02 0.12 -14.93
C ALA A 174 3.39 0.33 -15.59
N ALA A 175 3.71 -0.44 -16.63
CA ALA A 175 4.96 -0.30 -17.39
C ALA A 175 5.11 1.09 -18.02
N GLN A 176 4.03 1.61 -18.62
CA GLN A 176 4.00 2.96 -19.21
C GLN A 176 4.02 4.08 -18.16
N SER A 177 3.52 3.82 -16.96
CA SER A 177 3.55 4.82 -15.88
C SER A 177 4.93 4.96 -15.23
N ILE A 178 5.77 3.92 -15.34
CA ILE A 178 7.14 3.89 -14.81
C ILE A 178 8.16 4.40 -15.84
N GLY A 179 8.00 4.00 -17.10
CA GLY A 179 8.90 4.30 -18.20
C GLY A 179 8.79 5.73 -18.74
#